data_AF-A0A8S9FPD6-F1
#
_entry.id   AF-A0A8S9FPD6-F1
#
_cell.length_a   1.000
_cell.length_b   1.000
_cell.length_c   1.000
_cell.angle_alpha   90.00
_cell.angle_beta   90.00
_cell.angle_gamma   90.00
#
_symmetry.space_group_name_H-M   'P 1'
#
loop_
_entity.id
_entity.type
_entity.pdbx_description
1 polymer ?
#
loop_
_entity_poly.entity_id
_entity_poly.type
_entity_poly.pdbx_seq_one_letter_code
_entity_poly.pdbx_strand_id
1 'polypeptide(L)'
;MEAFNEYVVTMEDHVVASRNDKEIESIGFEIKMLSKDLEATKREGKKDAEKIEALTEDWRRVHLENEALTSQMVAQRSRIAALEVKRDRDIRRASCIACRDIAAKYREFLESLKDRWESKKKKVSAEILLQEVTANIDLLAELKDGGLAVDAELARLKGMEGYCKDLVASTAMPDWSISKLDLPRVSDDSVDQVRGSSVPDDSVSS
;
A
#
# COMPACT_ATOMS: atom_id res chain seq x y z
N MET A 1 -51.90 -91.95 64.65
CA MET A 1 -52.31 -90.54 64.44
C MET A 1 -51.44 -89.56 65.23
N GLU A 2 -50.88 -89.93 66.39
CA GLU A 2 -50.04 -89.04 67.22
C GLU A 2 -48.78 -88.48 66.52
N ALA A 3 -47.99 -89.32 65.84
CA ALA A 3 -46.75 -88.86 65.21
C ALA A 3 -46.95 -87.82 64.09
N PHE A 4 -48.12 -87.85 63.43
CA PHE A 4 -48.46 -86.88 62.39
C PHE A 4 -48.85 -85.53 63.01
N ASN A 5 -49.54 -85.54 64.15
CA ASN A 5 -49.86 -84.33 64.89
C ASN A 5 -48.61 -83.69 65.50
N GLU A 6 -47.68 -84.47 66.02
CA GLU A 6 -46.44 -83.95 66.61
C GLU A 6 -45.52 -83.34 65.53
N TYR A 7 -45.47 -83.93 64.33
CA TYR A 7 -44.79 -83.34 63.18
C TYR A 7 -45.45 -82.04 62.70
N VAL A 8 -46.79 -82.00 62.66
CA VAL A 8 -47.52 -80.77 62.29
C VAL A 8 -47.27 -79.65 63.31
N VAL A 9 -47.33 -79.94 64.61
CA VAL A 9 -47.09 -78.95 65.67
C VAL A 9 -45.65 -78.45 65.68
N THR A 10 -44.65 -79.33 65.52
CA THR A 10 -43.24 -78.91 65.46
C THR A 10 -42.91 -78.10 64.21
N MET A 11 -43.54 -78.43 63.07
CA MET A 11 -43.44 -77.63 61.85
C MET A 11 -44.17 -76.29 61.99
N GLU A 12 -45.33 -76.25 62.64
CA GLU A 12 -46.05 -75.00 62.95
C GLU A 12 -45.25 -74.11 63.89
N ASP A 13 -44.66 -74.64 64.97
CA ASP A 13 -43.81 -73.88 65.89
C ASP A 13 -42.52 -73.39 65.21
N HIS A 14 -41.91 -74.18 64.33
CA HIS A 14 -40.74 -73.75 63.55
C HIS A 14 -41.09 -72.66 62.52
N VAL A 15 -42.29 -72.72 61.93
CA VAL A 15 -42.82 -71.69 61.01
C VAL A 15 -43.22 -70.41 61.77
N VAL A 16 -43.74 -70.55 62.99
CA VAL A 16 -44.07 -69.41 63.87
C VAL A 16 -42.80 -68.77 64.45
N ALA A 17 -41.76 -69.57 64.72
CA ALA A 17 -40.45 -69.09 65.19
C ALA A 17 -39.60 -68.46 64.07
N SER A 18 -39.76 -68.86 62.81
CA SER A 18 -39.08 -68.26 61.65
C SER A 18 -39.69 -66.91 61.21
N ARG A 19 -40.22 -66.14 62.17
CA ARG A 19 -40.95 -64.89 61.90
C ARG A 19 -39.97 -63.81 61.43
N ASN A 20 -39.75 -63.76 60.12
CA ASN A 20 -38.87 -62.82 59.42
C ASN A 20 -39.41 -61.37 59.39
N ASP A 21 -40.36 -61.02 60.26
CA ASP A 21 -41.07 -59.73 60.26
C ASP A 21 -40.12 -58.52 60.35
N LYS A 22 -39.02 -58.64 61.12
CA LYS A 22 -37.99 -57.59 61.24
C LYS A 22 -37.19 -57.40 59.95
N GLU A 23 -36.88 -58.48 59.23
CA GLU A 23 -36.18 -58.42 57.94
C GLU A 23 -37.09 -57.82 56.88
N ILE A 24 -38.38 -58.19 56.87
CA ILE A 24 -39.40 -57.63 55.99
C ILE A 24 -39.59 -56.13 56.24
N GLU A 25 -39.61 -55.71 57.50
CA GLU A 25 -39.71 -54.28 57.87
C GLU A 25 -38.46 -53.49 57.43
N SER A 26 -37.27 -54.05 57.62
CA SER A 26 -36.00 -53.45 57.16
C SER A 26 -35.95 -53.29 55.64
N ILE A 27 -36.31 -54.35 54.90
CA ILE A 27 -36.40 -54.33 53.44
C ILE A 27 -37.43 -53.30 52.98
N GLY A 28 -38.58 -53.21 53.65
CA GLY A 28 -39.60 -52.21 53.36
C GLY A 28 -39.09 -50.77 53.54
N PHE A 29 -38.30 -50.52 54.59
CA PHE A 29 -37.66 -49.22 54.83
C PHE A 29 -36.64 -48.87 53.73
N GLU A 30 -35.79 -49.83 53.35
CA GLU A 30 -34.82 -49.65 52.25
C GLU A 30 -35.51 -49.37 50.91
N ILE A 31 -36.56 -50.13 50.56
CA ILE A 31 -37.35 -49.89 49.34
C ILE A 31 -37.91 -48.47 49.33
N LYS A 32 -38.41 -47.98 50.47
CA LYS A 32 -38.97 -46.63 50.60
C LYS A 32 -37.89 -45.55 50.43
N MET A 33 -36.69 -45.76 50.97
CA MET A 33 -35.56 -44.85 50.80
C MET A 33 -35.09 -44.83 49.35
N LEU A 34 -34.83 -46.00 48.75
CA LEU A 34 -34.43 -46.14 47.36
C LEU A 34 -35.45 -45.53 46.40
N SER A 35 -36.76 -45.66 46.70
CA SER A 35 -37.82 -45.03 45.90
C SER A 35 -37.75 -43.51 45.92
N LYS A 36 -37.41 -42.90 47.07
CA LYS A 36 -37.24 -41.43 47.17
C LYS A 36 -36.01 -40.97 46.40
N ASP A 37 -34.91 -41.69 46.51
CA ASP A 37 -33.65 -41.37 45.82
C ASP A 37 -33.81 -41.52 44.30
N LEU A 38 -34.56 -42.53 43.84
CA LEU A 38 -34.91 -42.69 42.43
C LEU A 38 -35.73 -41.50 41.90
N GLU A 39 -36.70 -41.01 42.67
CA GLU A 39 -37.49 -39.84 42.28
C GLU A 39 -36.66 -38.54 42.32
N ALA A 40 -35.69 -38.42 43.23
CA ALA A 40 -34.78 -37.28 43.27
C ALA A 40 -33.86 -37.26 42.03
N THR A 41 -33.21 -38.39 41.74
CA THR A 41 -32.32 -38.55 40.58
C THR A 41 -33.07 -38.37 39.26
N LYS A 42 -34.32 -38.83 39.15
CA LYS A 42 -35.17 -38.59 37.98
C LYS A 42 -35.47 -37.10 37.75
N ARG A 43 -35.74 -36.34 38.83
CA ARG A 43 -35.95 -34.88 38.71
C ARG A 43 -34.68 -34.15 38.31
N GLU A 44 -33.54 -34.56 38.85
CA GLU A 44 -32.23 -34.00 38.50
C GLU A 44 -31.86 -34.30 37.04
N GLY A 45 -32.00 -35.56 36.61
CA GLY A 45 -31.78 -35.94 35.22
C GLY A 45 -32.65 -35.18 34.23
N LYS A 46 -33.90 -34.84 34.62
CA LYS A 46 -34.74 -33.96 33.80
C LYS A 46 -34.18 -32.54 33.69
N LYS A 47 -33.72 -31.94 34.80
CA LYS A 47 -33.11 -30.61 34.78
C LYS A 47 -31.83 -30.57 33.96
N ASP A 48 -31.03 -31.63 34.03
CA ASP A 48 -29.79 -31.70 33.27
C ASP A 48 -30.05 -31.90 31.77
N ALA A 49 -31.08 -32.67 31.40
CA ALA A 49 -31.52 -32.76 30.01
C ALA A 49 -31.95 -31.39 29.46
N GLU A 50 -32.73 -30.61 30.21
CA GLU A 50 -33.14 -29.26 29.83
C GLU A 50 -31.94 -28.31 29.65
N LYS A 51 -30.92 -28.39 30.53
CA LYS A 51 -29.68 -27.60 30.39
C LYS A 51 -28.88 -28.00 29.15
N ILE A 52 -28.76 -29.30 28.88
CA ILE A 52 -28.04 -29.82 27.71
C ILE A 52 -28.71 -29.33 26.42
N GLU A 53 -30.04 -29.36 26.35
CA GLU A 53 -30.79 -28.87 25.20
C GLU A 53 -30.53 -27.37 24.97
N ALA A 54 -30.64 -26.54 26.01
CA ALA A 54 -30.36 -25.11 25.92
C ALA A 54 -28.93 -24.81 25.46
N LEU A 55 -27.93 -25.49 26.02
CA LEU A 55 -26.53 -25.33 25.60
C LEU A 55 -26.30 -25.77 24.14
N THR A 56 -27.00 -26.80 23.70
CA THR A 56 -26.92 -27.28 22.31
C THR A 56 -27.48 -26.24 21.34
N GLU A 57 -28.59 -25.59 21.69
CA GLU A 57 -29.16 -24.50 20.88
C GLU A 57 -28.24 -23.28 20.79
N ASP A 58 -27.67 -22.86 21.92
CA ASP A 58 -26.72 -21.75 21.97
C ASP A 58 -25.46 -22.06 21.17
N TRP A 59 -24.94 -23.29 21.27
CA TRP A 59 -23.81 -23.73 20.46
C TRP A 59 -24.12 -23.64 18.95
N ARG A 60 -25.31 -24.08 18.51
CA ARG A 60 -25.73 -23.96 17.10
C ARG A 60 -25.80 -22.50 16.65
N ARG A 61 -26.34 -21.60 17.49
CA ARG A 61 -26.42 -20.16 17.19
C ARG A 61 -25.03 -19.55 17.00
N VAL A 62 -24.14 -19.77 17.97
CA VAL A 62 -22.76 -19.25 17.93
C VAL A 62 -21.99 -19.81 16.74
N HIS A 63 -22.22 -21.07 16.38
CA HIS A 63 -21.60 -21.67 15.19
C HIS A 63 -22.02 -20.93 13.91
N LEU A 64 -23.32 -20.70 13.71
CA LEU A 64 -23.83 -19.98 12.54
C LEU A 64 -23.32 -18.53 12.48
N GLU A 65 -23.26 -17.84 13.62
CA GLU A 65 -22.70 -16.49 13.71
C GLU A 65 -21.21 -16.47 13.34
N ASN A 66 -20.43 -17.44 13.81
CA ASN A 66 -19.02 -17.57 13.46
C ASN A 66 -18.81 -17.83 11.96
N GLU A 67 -19.65 -18.65 11.33
CA GLU A 67 -19.63 -18.89 9.89
C GLU A 67 -19.94 -17.61 9.08
N ALA A 68 -20.94 -16.85 9.53
CA ALA A 68 -21.30 -15.57 8.93
C ALA A 68 -20.18 -14.53 9.05
N LEU A 69 -19.58 -14.40 10.24
CA LEU A 69 -18.44 -13.51 10.48
C LEU A 69 -17.22 -13.89 9.65
N THR A 70 -16.93 -15.19 9.53
CA THR A 70 -15.83 -15.69 8.70
C THR A 70 -16.05 -15.30 7.24
N SER A 71 -17.27 -15.46 6.72
CA SER A 71 -17.63 -15.06 5.37
C SER A 71 -17.48 -13.55 5.17
N GLN A 72 -17.93 -12.75 6.13
CA GLN A 72 -17.78 -11.30 6.11
C GLN A 72 -16.31 -10.87 6.12
N MET A 73 -15.49 -11.50 6.95
CA MET A 73 -14.05 -11.23 7.04
C MET A 73 -13.36 -11.53 5.69
N VAL A 74 -13.69 -12.64 5.04
CA VAL A 74 -13.16 -12.97 3.71
C VAL A 74 -13.55 -11.90 2.68
N ALA A 75 -14.83 -11.50 2.65
CA ALA A 75 -15.31 -10.46 1.74
C ALA A 75 -14.62 -9.10 2.00
N GLN A 76 -14.43 -8.72 3.27
CA GLN A 76 -13.71 -7.50 3.64
C GLN A 76 -12.24 -7.55 3.23
N ARG A 77 -11.55 -8.69 3.43
CA ARG A 77 -10.17 -8.89 2.96
C ARG A 77 -10.07 -8.73 1.45
N SER A 78 -10.99 -9.30 0.67
CA SER A 78 -11.04 -9.10 -0.78
C SER A 78 -11.26 -7.64 -1.18
N ARG A 79 -12.11 -6.91 -0.45
CA ARG A 79 -12.35 -5.48 -0.67
C ARG A 79 -11.11 -4.64 -0.37
N ILE A 80 -10.39 -4.92 0.71
CA ILE A 80 -9.14 -4.24 1.06
C ILE A 80 -8.10 -4.47 -0.04
N ALA A 81 -7.87 -5.72 -0.45
CA ALA A 81 -6.93 -6.05 -1.52
C ALA A 81 -7.26 -5.33 -2.85
N ALA A 82 -8.54 -5.23 -3.21
CA ALA A 82 -8.97 -4.51 -4.40
C ALA A 82 -8.69 -2.99 -4.32
N LEU A 83 -8.88 -2.38 -3.14
CA LEU A 83 -8.59 -0.97 -2.91
C LEU A 83 -7.09 -0.67 -2.95
N GLU A 84 -6.26 -1.55 -2.39
CA GLU A 84 -4.79 -1.43 -2.45
C GLU A 84 -4.29 -1.44 -3.89
N VAL A 85 -4.76 -2.39 -4.71
CA VAL A 85 -4.40 -2.46 -6.14
C VAL A 85 -4.82 -1.19 -6.89
N LYS A 86 -6.00 -0.64 -6.58
CA LYS A 86 -6.48 0.61 -7.19
C LYS A 86 -5.60 1.79 -6.79
N ARG A 87 -5.33 1.95 -5.49
CA ARG A 87 -4.45 3.00 -4.95
C ARG A 87 -3.08 2.96 -5.63
N ASP A 88 -2.46 1.80 -5.72
CA ASP A 88 -1.14 1.65 -6.34
C ASP A 88 -1.16 2.00 -7.84
N ARG A 89 -2.24 1.66 -8.53
CA ARG A 89 -2.44 2.06 -9.93
C ARG A 89 -2.57 3.58 -10.06
N ASP A 90 -3.33 4.21 -9.18
CA ASP A 90 -3.56 5.66 -9.20
C ASP A 90 -2.27 6.43 -8.87
N ILE A 91 -1.49 5.96 -7.88
CA ILE A 91 -0.16 6.51 -7.55
C ILE A 91 0.77 6.42 -8.77
N ARG A 92 0.88 5.23 -9.40
CA ARG A 92 1.71 5.05 -10.60
C ARG A 92 1.27 5.97 -11.74
N ARG A 93 -0.03 6.10 -11.97
CA ARG A 93 -0.57 6.98 -13.01
C ARG A 93 -0.23 8.45 -12.74
N ALA A 94 -0.44 8.92 -11.51
CA ALA A 94 -0.15 10.30 -11.11
C ALA A 94 1.35 10.62 -11.24
N SER A 95 2.21 9.71 -10.76
CA SER A 95 3.66 9.83 -10.90
C SER A 95 4.09 9.90 -12.37
N CYS A 96 3.56 9.01 -13.24
CA CYS A 96 3.87 9.07 -14.66
C CYS A 96 3.44 10.38 -15.33
N ILE A 97 2.32 10.97 -14.92
CA ILE A 97 1.87 12.27 -15.45
C ILE A 97 2.86 13.36 -15.03
N ALA A 98 3.18 13.46 -13.73
CA ALA A 98 4.14 14.43 -13.22
C ALA A 98 5.51 14.32 -13.91
N CYS A 99 6.02 13.10 -14.11
CA CYS A 99 7.28 12.87 -14.83
C CYS A 99 7.21 13.32 -16.29
N ARG A 100 6.08 13.12 -16.98
CA ARG A 100 5.89 13.60 -18.36
C ARG A 100 5.86 15.12 -18.41
N ASP A 101 5.20 15.77 -17.46
CA ASP A 101 5.11 17.23 -17.41
C ASP A 101 6.50 17.86 -17.18
N ILE A 102 7.30 17.29 -16.27
CA ILE A 102 8.69 17.72 -16.05
C ILE A 102 9.52 17.52 -17.32
N ALA A 103 9.44 16.34 -17.95
CA ALA A 103 10.17 16.04 -19.17
C ALA A 103 9.77 16.95 -20.34
N ALA A 104 8.51 17.35 -20.45
CA ALA A 104 8.03 18.30 -21.45
C ALA A 104 8.66 19.69 -21.25
N LYS A 105 8.68 20.21 -20.01
CA LYS A 105 9.32 21.49 -19.69
C LYS A 105 10.81 21.50 -20.02
N TYR A 106 11.54 20.42 -19.68
CA TYR A 106 12.95 20.30 -20.06
C TYR A 106 13.16 20.21 -21.57
N ARG A 107 12.26 19.54 -22.30
CA ARG A 107 12.32 19.48 -23.77
C ARG A 107 12.17 20.87 -24.39
N GLU A 108 11.17 21.64 -23.96
CA GLU A 108 10.95 23.01 -24.42
C GLU A 108 12.16 23.90 -24.12
N PHE A 109 12.71 23.79 -22.90
CA PHE A 109 13.93 24.50 -22.52
C PHE A 109 15.11 24.17 -23.45
N LEU A 110 15.36 22.88 -23.71
CA LEU A 110 16.45 22.44 -24.58
C LEU A 110 16.28 22.91 -26.02
N GLU A 111 15.05 22.94 -26.55
CA GLU A 111 14.81 23.47 -27.90
C GLU A 111 15.09 24.98 -27.96
N SER A 112 14.67 25.73 -26.93
CA SER A 112 14.98 27.18 -26.85
C SER A 112 16.50 27.44 -26.79
N LEU A 113 17.23 26.57 -26.09
CA LEU A 113 18.68 26.69 -25.97
C LEU A 113 19.38 26.41 -27.31
N LYS A 114 18.87 25.44 -28.06
CA LYS A 114 19.35 25.11 -29.41
C LYS A 114 19.13 26.28 -30.38
N ASP A 115 17.97 26.92 -30.35
CA ASP A 115 17.69 28.12 -31.17
C ASP A 115 18.63 29.29 -30.83
N ARG A 116 18.89 29.53 -29.54
CA ARG A 116 19.86 30.54 -29.08
C ARG A 116 21.27 30.21 -29.54
N TRP A 117 21.66 28.93 -29.49
CA TRP A 117 22.97 28.48 -29.96
C TRP A 117 23.16 28.72 -31.47
N GLU A 118 22.17 28.38 -32.28
CA GLU A 118 22.21 28.65 -33.73
C GLU A 118 22.28 30.15 -34.04
N SER A 119 21.56 30.98 -33.29
CA SER A 119 21.63 32.44 -33.42
C SER A 119 23.03 32.98 -33.07
N LYS A 120 23.64 32.46 -31.99
CA LYS A 120 25.01 32.80 -31.61
C LYS A 120 26.02 32.38 -32.67
N LYS A 121 25.88 31.19 -33.24
CA LYS A 121 26.76 30.69 -34.31
C LYS A 121 26.75 31.62 -35.52
N LYS A 122 25.58 32.03 -35.99
CA LYS A 122 25.43 33.00 -37.11
C LYS A 122 26.09 34.34 -36.80
N LYS A 123 25.89 34.85 -35.58
CA LYS A 123 26.52 36.09 -35.13
C LYS A 123 28.05 35.99 -35.15
N VAL A 124 28.61 34.95 -34.54
CA VAL A 124 30.07 34.73 -34.51
C VAL A 124 30.62 34.61 -35.93
N SER A 125 29.93 33.93 -36.84
CA SER A 125 30.33 33.90 -38.25
C SER A 125 30.33 35.29 -38.91
N ALA A 126 29.32 36.13 -38.63
CA ALA A 126 29.28 37.51 -39.14
C ALA A 126 30.37 38.40 -38.53
N GLU A 127 30.68 38.23 -37.23
CA GLU A 127 31.77 38.94 -36.55
C GLU A 127 33.14 38.57 -37.13
N ILE A 128 33.37 37.28 -37.45
CA ILE A 128 34.60 36.82 -38.11
C ILE A 128 34.74 37.46 -39.50
N LEU A 129 33.66 37.45 -40.30
CA LEU A 129 33.67 38.08 -41.63
C LEU A 129 33.95 39.59 -41.53
N LEU A 130 33.36 40.28 -40.54
CA LEU A 130 33.62 41.69 -40.31
C LEU A 130 35.10 41.94 -39.96
N GLN A 131 35.66 41.15 -39.04
CA GLN A 131 37.06 41.26 -38.66
C GLN A 131 38.01 41.03 -39.85
N GLU A 132 37.72 40.05 -40.72
CA GLU A 132 38.50 39.79 -41.92
C GLU A 132 38.46 40.98 -42.90
N VAL A 133 37.26 41.53 -43.17
CA VAL A 133 37.12 42.70 -44.05
C VAL A 133 37.81 43.92 -43.47
N THR A 134 37.69 44.19 -42.17
CA THR A 134 38.39 45.29 -41.50
C THR A 134 39.91 45.12 -41.61
N ALA A 135 40.45 43.94 -41.30
CA ALA A 135 41.89 43.68 -41.40
C ALA A 135 42.42 43.84 -42.84
N ASN A 136 41.65 43.40 -43.85
CA ASN A 136 42.01 43.58 -45.25
C ASN A 136 42.00 45.08 -45.66
N ILE A 137 41.04 45.86 -45.16
CA ILE A 137 41.02 47.32 -45.38
C ILE A 137 42.25 47.98 -44.74
N ASP A 138 42.59 47.61 -43.51
CA ASP A 138 43.74 48.16 -42.79
C ASP A 138 45.05 47.83 -43.53
N LEU A 139 45.22 46.58 -43.96
CA LEU A 139 46.38 46.15 -44.75
C LEU A 139 46.51 46.90 -46.08
N LEU A 140 45.41 47.07 -46.82
CA LEU A 140 45.42 47.83 -48.08
C LEU A 140 45.66 49.33 -47.86
N ALA A 141 45.22 49.87 -46.71
CA ALA A 141 45.51 51.24 -46.33
C ALA A 141 47.00 51.44 -46.00
N GLU A 142 47.67 50.43 -45.43
CA GLU A 142 49.11 50.44 -45.17
C GLU A 142 49.95 50.26 -46.44
N LEU A 143 49.52 49.41 -47.37
CA LEU A 143 50.23 49.11 -48.63
C LEU A 143 50.11 50.23 -49.68
N LYS A 144 49.49 51.36 -49.35
CA LYS A 144 49.02 52.36 -50.31
C LYS A 144 50.16 53.15 -50.98
N ASP A 145 50.80 52.55 -51.97
CA ASP A 145 51.55 53.24 -53.05
C ASP A 145 50.57 53.62 -54.17
N GLY A 146 49.75 54.66 -53.94
CA GLY A 146 49.07 55.51 -54.94
C GLY A 146 48.24 54.92 -56.10
N GLY A 147 48.15 53.61 -56.27
CA GLY A 147 47.57 52.97 -57.46
C GLY A 147 46.04 53.01 -57.48
N LEU A 148 45.45 53.48 -58.58
CA LEU A 148 43.99 53.55 -58.82
C LEU A 148 43.25 52.21 -58.56
N ALA A 149 43.92 51.07 -58.77
CA ALA A 149 43.34 49.75 -58.50
C ALA A 149 43.14 49.47 -56.99
N VAL A 150 44.05 49.94 -56.14
CA VAL A 150 43.96 49.81 -54.68
C VAL A 150 42.80 50.65 -54.15
N ASP A 151 42.61 51.86 -54.69
CA ASP A 151 41.51 52.74 -54.31
C ASP A 151 40.13 52.15 -54.65
N ALA A 152 39.99 51.51 -55.81
CA ALA A 152 38.75 50.86 -56.23
C ALA A 152 38.39 49.66 -55.33
N GLU A 153 39.37 48.83 -54.99
CA GLU A 153 39.16 47.68 -54.10
C GLU A 153 38.85 48.12 -52.67
N LEU A 154 39.50 49.18 -52.17
CA LEU A 154 39.22 49.76 -50.86
C LEU A 154 37.79 50.31 -50.77
N ALA A 155 37.29 50.96 -51.83
CA ALA A 155 35.90 51.39 -51.90
C ALA A 155 34.91 50.20 -51.86
N ARG A 156 35.23 49.11 -52.60
CA ARG A 156 34.43 47.88 -52.59
C ARG A 156 34.38 47.23 -51.20
N LEU A 157 35.53 47.11 -50.54
CA LEU A 157 35.64 46.53 -49.20
C LEU A 157 34.93 47.37 -48.14
N LYS A 158 34.98 48.70 -48.22
CA LYS A 158 34.20 49.58 -47.32
C LYS A 158 32.69 49.37 -47.46
N GLY A 159 32.20 49.12 -48.67
CA GLY A 159 30.81 48.73 -48.89
C GLY A 159 30.47 47.39 -48.22
N MET A 160 31.37 46.40 -48.35
CA MET A 160 31.20 45.10 -47.71
C MET A 160 31.32 45.15 -46.18
N GLU A 161 32.19 46.01 -45.65
CA GLU A 161 32.32 46.28 -44.22
C GLU A 161 31.00 46.80 -43.64
N GLY A 162 30.34 47.73 -44.33
CA GLY A 162 29.01 48.21 -43.97
C GLY A 162 27.98 47.08 -43.90
N TYR A 163 27.93 46.25 -44.94
CA TYR A 163 27.05 45.07 -44.97
C TYR A 163 27.33 44.09 -43.82
N CYS A 164 28.60 43.80 -43.52
CA CYS A 164 28.99 42.94 -42.41
C CYS A 164 28.62 43.54 -41.05
N LYS A 165 28.77 44.86 -40.85
CA LYS A 165 28.31 45.57 -39.64
C LYS A 165 26.80 45.42 -39.45
N ASP A 166 26.03 45.56 -40.53
CA ASP A 166 24.58 45.40 -40.49
C ASP A 166 24.17 43.96 -40.16
N LEU A 167 24.86 42.95 -40.68
CA LEU A 167 24.65 41.54 -40.33
C LEU A 167 24.89 41.26 -38.84
N VAL A 168 25.99 41.80 -38.29
CA VAL A 168 26.30 41.68 -36.86
C VAL A 168 25.24 42.38 -36.02
N ALA A 169 24.84 43.60 -36.39
CA ALA A 169 23.84 44.38 -35.67
C ALA A 169 22.43 43.77 -35.73
N SER A 170 22.07 43.14 -36.85
CA SER A 170 20.77 42.47 -37.03
C SER A 170 20.61 41.23 -36.15
N THR A 171 21.71 40.69 -35.60
CA THR A 171 21.67 39.49 -34.77
C THR A 171 21.62 39.87 -33.29
N ALA A 172 20.41 39.91 -32.73
CA ALA A 172 20.19 40.16 -31.30
C ALA A 172 20.94 39.12 -30.45
N MET A 173 21.75 39.60 -29.50
CA MET A 173 22.50 38.70 -28.60
C MET A 173 21.55 38.14 -27.54
N PRO A 174 21.34 36.82 -27.47
CA PRO A 174 20.63 36.23 -26.35
C PRO A 174 21.46 36.43 -25.07
N ASP A 175 20.81 36.80 -23.97
CA ASP A 175 21.47 36.79 -22.67
C ASP A 175 21.69 35.33 -22.22
N TRP A 176 22.94 34.97 -21.96
CA TRP A 176 23.38 33.63 -21.53
C TRP A 176 23.48 33.51 -20.01
N SER A 177 23.08 34.54 -19.26
CA SER A 177 23.03 34.49 -17.81
C SER A 177 22.10 33.37 -17.36
N ILE A 178 22.59 32.50 -16.47
CA ILE A 178 21.84 31.35 -15.93
C ILE A 178 20.54 31.81 -15.27
N SER A 179 20.52 32.99 -14.65
CA SER A 179 19.33 33.59 -14.05
C SER A 179 18.24 34.00 -15.04
N LYS A 180 18.57 34.11 -16.34
CA LYS A 180 17.62 34.40 -17.43
C LYS A 180 17.32 33.19 -18.29
N LEU A 181 17.84 32.02 -17.90
CA LEU A 181 17.41 30.75 -18.45
C LEU A 181 16.14 30.34 -17.69
N ASP A 182 15.05 30.11 -18.41
CA ASP A 182 13.78 29.63 -17.85
C ASP A 182 13.90 28.15 -17.47
N LEU A 183 14.77 27.85 -16.51
CA LEU A 183 15.00 26.49 -16.04
C LEU A 183 13.73 25.98 -15.35
N PRO A 184 13.26 24.76 -15.71
CA PRO A 184 12.17 24.14 -14.99
C PRO A 184 12.52 24.03 -13.51
N ARG A 185 11.75 24.72 -12.65
CA ARG A 185 11.92 24.67 -11.20
C ARG A 185 11.42 23.32 -10.70
N VAL A 186 12.34 22.46 -10.29
CA VAL A 186 12.03 21.25 -9.53
C VAL A 186 12.01 21.65 -8.05
N SER A 187 10.89 21.44 -7.37
CA SER A 187 10.82 21.66 -5.91
C SER A 187 11.38 20.41 -5.23
N ASP A 188 12.39 20.58 -4.38
CA ASP A 188 13.07 19.50 -3.66
C ASP A 188 12.23 18.93 -2.49
N ASP A 189 11.05 19.50 -2.20
CA ASP A 189 10.27 19.21 -0.97
C ASP A 189 9.49 17.87 -1.00
N SER A 190 9.72 16.99 -1.97
CA SER A 190 8.93 15.76 -2.15
C SER A 190 9.52 14.50 -1.48
N VAL A 191 10.67 14.60 -0.81
CA VAL A 191 11.31 13.45 -0.14
C VAL A 191 11.12 13.57 1.37
N ASP A 192 9.95 13.19 1.87
CA ASP A 192 9.82 12.51 3.16
C ASP A 192 8.36 12.07 3.43
N GLN A 193 8.21 11.04 4.28
CA GLN A 193 6.97 10.47 4.84
C GLN A 193 6.44 9.14 4.26
N VAL A 194 7.31 8.14 4.04
CA VAL A 194 6.92 6.72 4.24
C VAL A 194 8.04 5.99 4.97
N ARG A 195 8.39 6.47 6.17
CA ARG A 195 9.22 5.73 7.12
C ARG A 195 8.49 5.68 8.46
N GLY A 196 7.62 4.69 8.60
CA GLY A 196 6.87 4.52 9.84
C GLY A 196 6.03 3.26 9.85
N SER A 197 6.66 2.13 10.20
CA SER A 197 6.09 1.08 11.06
C SER A 197 7.11 -0.05 11.21
N SER A 198 8.21 0.21 11.91
CA SER A 198 9.03 -0.88 12.45
C SER A 198 8.31 -1.41 13.68
N VAL A 199 7.78 -2.63 13.56
CA VAL A 199 7.32 -3.44 14.70
C VAL A 199 8.54 -3.75 15.58
N PRO A 200 8.48 -3.61 16.92
CA PRO A 200 9.56 -4.06 17.78
C PRO A 200 9.49 -5.59 17.93
N ASP A 201 10.60 -6.26 17.64
CA ASP A 201 10.81 -7.68 17.90
C ASP A 201 11.02 -7.88 19.40
N ASP A 202 10.01 -8.43 20.09
CA ASP A 202 10.14 -8.90 21.46
C ASP A 202 10.83 -10.28 21.46
N SER A 203 12.16 -10.26 21.40
CA SER A 203 12.98 -11.41 21.79
C SER A 203 13.10 -11.47 23.31
N VAL A 204 12.22 -12.23 23.96
CA VAL A 204 12.43 -12.63 25.37
C VAL A 204 13.24 -13.93 25.37
N SER A 205 14.51 -13.82 25.76
CA SER A 205 15.29 -14.95 26.25
C SER A 205 15.05 -15.14 27.75
N SER A 206 14.50 -16.29 28.15
CA SER A 206 14.82 -17.07 29.36
C SER A 206 14.13 -18.42 29.30
#